data_AF-A0A060WW75-F1
#
_entry.id   AF-A0A060WW75-F1
#
_cell.length_a   1.000
_cell.length_b   1.000
_cell.length_c   1.000
_cell.angle_alpha   90.00
_cell.angle_beta   90.00
_cell.angle_gamma   90.00
#
_symmetry.space_group_name_H-M   'P 1'
#
loop_
_entity.id
_entity.type
_entity.pdbx_description
1 polymer ?
#
loop_
_entity_poly.entity_id
_entity_poly.type
_entity_poly.pdbx_seq_one_letter_code
_entity_poly.pdbx_strand_id
1 'polypeptide(L)'
;MKYESLFSEGTLRNLSIQFHLECGYTSLTYYEYNPAKEHFQRAKELSGLDMNMIGALGKRTRFQQNFLAQLILDVKRKEDIPAPEPDSELTLSPTPLASLPKDHDLSDDTVLNQINLAEPGQYPMPDLSGEEQAVILGVCTDFQKNNPIHKLTEEELLAFTSVSPVSPCLVAFPLKCCECPQLRNLAPCLLNGTF
;
A
#
# COMPACT_ATOMS: atom_id res chain seq x y z
N MET A 1 -5.97 30.05 -6.00
CA MET A 1 -6.28 29.09 -7.08
C MET A 1 -6.87 27.84 -6.43
N LYS A 2 -8.11 27.48 -6.73
CA LYS A 2 -8.76 26.27 -6.19
C LYS A 2 -8.41 25.10 -7.12
N TYR A 3 -7.51 24.21 -6.69
CA TYR A 3 -7.06 23.05 -7.48
C TYR A 3 -8.00 21.83 -7.32
N GLU A 4 -9.00 21.94 -6.44
CA GLU A 4 -9.81 20.79 -6.01
C GLU A 4 -10.75 20.21 -7.07
N SER A 5 -10.97 20.91 -8.19
CA SER A 5 -11.92 20.45 -9.22
C SER A 5 -11.33 19.59 -10.34
N LEU A 6 -10.02 19.32 -10.34
CA LEU A 6 -9.38 18.50 -11.38
C LEU A 6 -9.35 16.99 -11.09
N PHE A 7 -9.87 16.54 -9.95
CA PHE A 7 -9.64 15.17 -9.46
C PHE A 7 -10.91 14.36 -9.20
N SER A 8 -12.07 14.81 -9.68
CA SER A 8 -13.37 14.23 -9.32
C SER A 8 -13.86 13.12 -10.27
N GLU A 9 -13.20 12.87 -11.41
CA GLU A 9 -13.55 11.76 -12.32
C GLU A 9 -12.71 10.51 -11.98
N GLY A 10 -13.29 9.30 -12.11
CA GLY A 10 -12.68 8.05 -11.64
C GLY A 10 -11.25 7.77 -12.16
N THR A 11 -10.92 8.22 -13.38
CA THR A 11 -9.57 8.17 -13.95
C THR A 11 -8.57 9.09 -13.25
N LEU A 12 -9.02 10.27 -12.83
CA LEU A 12 -8.19 11.25 -12.13
C LEU A 12 -7.91 10.82 -10.70
N ARG A 13 -8.79 10.00 -10.09
CA ARG A 13 -8.63 9.47 -8.74
C ARG A 13 -7.35 8.66 -8.56
N ASN A 14 -7.05 7.73 -9.48
CA ASN A 14 -5.82 6.93 -9.42
C ASN A 14 -4.57 7.82 -9.58
N LEU A 15 -4.63 8.80 -10.50
CA LEU A 15 -3.56 9.77 -10.66
C LEU A 15 -3.35 10.62 -9.39
N SER A 16 -4.43 11.03 -8.72
CA SER A 16 -4.34 11.73 -7.43
C SER A 16 -3.69 10.87 -6.36
N ILE A 17 -4.06 9.59 -6.27
CA ILE A 17 -3.46 8.65 -5.32
C ILE A 17 -1.95 8.57 -5.57
N GLN A 18 -1.54 8.34 -6.83
CA GLN A 18 -0.13 8.28 -7.21
C GLN A 18 0.60 9.59 -6.87
N PHE A 19 0.03 10.73 -7.23
CA PHE A 19 0.58 12.05 -6.91
C PHE A 19 0.81 12.23 -5.41
N HIS A 20 -0.19 11.94 -4.59
CA HIS A 20 -0.05 12.05 -3.13
C HIS A 20 0.98 11.07 -2.59
N LEU A 21 1.09 9.85 -3.12
CA LEU A 21 2.15 8.91 -2.74
C LEU A 21 3.54 9.47 -3.05
N GLU A 22 3.76 10.01 -4.25
CA GLU A 22 5.04 10.62 -4.63
C GLU A 22 5.40 11.82 -3.74
N CYS A 23 4.43 12.69 -3.45
CA CYS A 23 4.64 13.79 -2.53
C CYS A 23 5.00 13.28 -1.13
N GLY A 24 4.31 12.25 -0.64
CA GLY A 24 4.58 11.63 0.67
C GLY A 24 6.01 11.09 0.76
N TYR A 25 6.44 10.32 -0.24
CA TYR A 25 7.82 9.79 -0.29
C TYR A 25 8.88 10.88 -0.48
N THR A 26 8.58 11.92 -1.26
CA THR A 26 9.48 13.07 -1.43
C THR A 26 9.64 13.81 -0.09
N SER A 27 8.55 14.11 0.61
CA SER A 27 8.61 14.72 1.95
C SER A 27 9.39 13.86 2.94
N LEU A 28 9.19 12.52 2.94
CA LEU A 28 10.01 11.61 3.76
C LEU A 28 11.50 11.67 3.43
N THR A 29 11.85 11.84 2.14
CA THR A 29 13.24 11.97 1.68
C THR A 29 13.92 13.21 2.27
N TYR A 30 13.15 14.29 2.45
CA TYR A 30 13.60 15.53 3.09
C TYR A 30 13.30 15.60 4.60
N TYR A 31 12.95 14.48 5.23
CA TYR A 31 12.63 14.38 6.67
C TYR A 31 11.44 15.25 7.12
N GLU A 32 10.55 15.58 6.20
CA GLU A 32 9.32 16.33 6.46
C GLU A 32 8.19 15.34 6.81
N TYR A 33 8.14 14.92 8.07
CA TYR A 33 7.18 13.89 8.52
C TYR A 33 5.72 14.36 8.53
N ASN A 34 5.44 15.59 8.95
CA ASN A 34 4.07 16.09 9.01
C ASN A 34 3.43 16.20 7.61
N PRO A 35 4.08 16.84 6.61
CA PRO A 35 3.56 16.85 5.25
C PRO A 35 3.43 15.44 4.66
N ALA A 36 4.42 14.57 4.89
CA ALA A 36 4.36 13.19 4.41
C ALA A 36 3.11 12.47 4.92
N LYS A 37 2.82 12.58 6.22
CA LYS A 37 1.64 12.00 6.85
C LYS A 37 0.34 12.53 6.25
N GLU A 38 0.24 13.83 5.99
CA GLU A 38 -0.92 14.44 5.34
C GLU A 38 -1.14 13.88 3.92
N HIS A 39 -0.07 13.73 3.15
CA HIS A 39 -0.13 13.16 1.81
C HIS A 39 -0.55 11.69 1.83
N PHE A 40 0.00 10.85 2.72
CA PHE A 40 -0.40 9.45 2.85
C PHE A 40 -1.85 9.30 3.33
N GLN A 41 -2.29 10.14 4.27
CA GLN A 41 -3.67 10.17 4.74
C GLN A 41 -4.63 10.54 3.60
N ARG A 42 -4.24 11.52 2.76
CA ARG A 42 -5.04 11.90 1.60
C ARG A 42 -5.11 10.79 0.56
N ALA A 43 -4.01 10.09 0.29
CA ALA A 43 -4.00 8.93 -0.59
C ALA A 43 -4.90 7.80 -0.06
N LYS A 44 -4.92 7.55 1.26
CA LYS A 44 -5.84 6.60 1.92
C LYS A 44 -7.30 6.98 1.76
N GLU A 45 -7.64 8.26 1.93
CA GLU A 45 -9.00 8.74 1.72
C GLU A 45 -9.46 8.55 0.28
N LEU A 46 -8.58 8.90 -0.67
CA LEU A 46 -8.85 8.75 -2.09
C LEU A 46 -8.96 7.28 -2.48
N SER A 47 -8.17 6.37 -1.93
CA SER A 47 -8.28 4.93 -2.23
C SER A 47 -9.56 4.29 -1.71
N GLY A 48 -10.28 4.94 -0.80
CA GLY A 48 -11.53 4.42 -0.24
C GLY A 48 -11.34 3.15 0.58
N LEU A 49 -10.09 2.85 0.96
CA LEU A 49 -9.76 1.74 1.84
C LEU A 49 -9.93 2.16 3.29
N ASP A 50 -10.60 1.32 4.05
CA ASP A 50 -10.51 1.30 5.50
C ASP A 50 -9.50 0.25 5.92
N MET A 51 -8.58 0.64 6.81
CA MET A 51 -7.47 -0.19 7.25
C MET A 51 -7.42 -0.14 8.76
N ASN A 52 -7.66 -1.29 9.41
CA ASN A 52 -7.73 -1.40 10.86
C ASN A 52 -6.83 -2.53 11.35
N MET A 53 -6.08 -2.25 12.41
CA MET A 53 -5.29 -3.27 13.09
C MET A 53 -6.19 -3.99 14.10
N ILE A 54 -6.37 -5.31 13.93
CA ILE A 54 -7.28 -6.10 14.76
C ILE A 54 -6.61 -7.36 15.29
N GLY A 55 -7.10 -7.85 16.43
CA GLY A 55 -6.71 -9.15 16.97
C GLY A 55 -7.67 -10.24 16.52
N ALA A 56 -7.18 -11.27 15.84
CA ALA A 56 -7.94 -12.44 15.43
C ALA A 56 -7.33 -13.72 16.01
N LEU A 57 -8.15 -14.73 16.29
CA LEU A 57 -7.66 -16.02 16.77
C LEU A 57 -7.06 -16.83 15.63
N GLY A 58 -5.81 -17.26 15.76
CA GLY A 58 -5.09 -17.99 14.73
C GLY A 58 -3.99 -18.92 15.26
N LYS A 59 -3.49 -19.78 14.37
CA LYS A 59 -2.35 -20.67 14.59
C LYS A 59 -1.22 -20.31 13.63
N ARG A 60 0.01 -20.37 14.11
CA ARG A 60 1.23 -20.17 13.30
C ARG A 60 2.06 -21.44 13.14
N THR A 61 1.74 -22.51 13.87
CA THR A 61 2.45 -23.78 13.78
C THR A 61 1.49 -24.95 13.59
N ARG A 62 1.98 -26.01 12.95
CA ARG A 62 1.20 -27.24 12.70
C ARG A 62 0.81 -27.96 13.98
N PHE A 63 1.65 -27.87 15.02
CA PHE A 63 1.47 -28.58 16.29
C PHE A 63 0.74 -27.76 17.37
N GLN A 64 0.37 -26.52 17.09
CA GLN A 64 -0.42 -25.71 18.03
C GLN A 64 -1.84 -26.28 18.18
N GLN A 65 -2.19 -26.69 19.40
CA GLN A 65 -3.53 -27.20 19.72
C GLN A 65 -4.56 -26.06 19.85
N ASN A 66 -4.20 -25.02 20.61
CA ASN A 66 -5.07 -23.88 20.89
C ASN A 66 -4.87 -22.75 19.88
N PHE A 67 -5.93 -22.02 19.58
CA PHE A 67 -5.85 -20.76 18.84
C PHE A 67 -5.41 -19.64 19.78
N LEU A 68 -4.46 -18.83 19.36
CA LEU A 68 -3.96 -17.68 20.12
C LEU A 68 -4.31 -16.39 19.37
N ALA A 69 -4.37 -15.27 20.10
CA ALA A 69 -4.56 -13.97 19.46
C ALA A 69 -3.36 -13.65 18.55
N GLN A 70 -3.67 -13.28 17.32
CA GLN A 70 -2.75 -12.86 16.26
C GLN A 70 -3.17 -11.48 15.80
N LEU A 71 -2.20 -10.59 15.60
CA LEU A 71 -2.45 -9.27 15.04
C LEU A 71 -2.53 -9.38 13.52
N ILE A 72 -3.62 -8.89 12.93
CA ILE A 72 -3.83 -8.86 11.49
C ILE A 72 -4.30 -7.47 11.04
N LEU A 73 -4.02 -7.13 9.77
CA LEU A 73 -4.54 -5.94 9.15
C LEU A 73 -5.85 -6.27 8.42
N ASP A 74 -6.96 -5.73 8.92
CA ASP A 74 -8.27 -5.80 8.27
C ASP A 74 -8.39 -4.66 7.26
N VAL A 75 -8.55 -5.03 5.98
CA VAL A 75 -8.69 -4.08 4.88
C VAL A 75 -10.06 -4.24 4.26
N LYS A 76 -10.84 -3.15 4.24
CA LYS A 76 -12.20 -3.12 3.68
C LYS A 76 -12.34 -1.98 2.71
N ARG A 77 -13.15 -2.17 1.65
CA ARG A 77 -13.54 -1.06 0.78
C ARG A 77 -14.77 -0.38 1.37
N LYS A 78 -14.75 0.96 1.38
CA LYS A 78 -15.94 1.76 1.72
C LYS A 78 -16.97 1.61 0.61
N GLU A 79 -18.21 1.28 0.98
CA GLU A 79 -19.31 1.03 0.04
C GLU A 79 -19.67 2.26 -0.82
N ASP A 80 -19.34 3.46 -0.35
CA ASP A 80 -19.65 4.73 -1.02
C ASP A 80 -18.72 5.07 -2.21
N ILE A 81 -17.64 4.31 -2.40
CA ILE A 81 -16.62 4.62 -3.40
C ILE A 81 -16.53 3.47 -4.42
N PRO A 82 -16.88 3.70 -5.70
CA PRO A 82 -16.81 2.67 -6.72
C PRO A 82 -15.41 2.05 -6.81
N ALA A 83 -15.37 0.74 -7.07
CA ALA A 83 -14.12 0.08 -7.41
C ALA A 83 -13.49 0.78 -8.64
N PRO A 84 -12.16 0.91 -8.70
CA PRO A 84 -11.51 1.51 -9.87
C PRO A 84 -11.88 0.72 -11.12
N GLU A 85 -12.44 1.40 -12.12
CA GLU A 85 -12.67 0.82 -13.45
C GLU A 85 -11.30 0.49 -14.09
N PRO A 86 -11.11 -0.69 -14.68
CA PRO A 86 -9.81 -1.15 -15.19
C PRO A 86 -9.33 -0.41 -16.46
N ASP A 87 -10.20 0.41 -17.08
CA ASP A 87 -9.99 0.96 -18.42
C ASP A 87 -9.45 2.41 -18.44
N SER A 88 -8.60 2.74 -17.48
CA SER A 88 -7.95 4.05 -17.44
C SER A 88 -6.58 3.99 -18.11
N GLU A 89 -6.35 4.71 -19.20
CA GLU A 89 -5.06 4.75 -19.94
C GLU A 89 -3.82 5.11 -19.06
N LEU A 90 -4.05 5.56 -17.83
CA LEU A 90 -3.04 6.00 -16.87
C LEU A 90 -2.75 4.97 -15.76
N THR A 91 -3.51 3.87 -15.67
CA THR A 91 -3.20 2.78 -14.75
C THR A 91 -2.14 1.88 -15.37
N LEU A 92 -1.03 1.66 -14.64
CA LEU A 92 0.02 0.76 -15.08
C LEU A 92 -0.57 -0.65 -15.20
N SER A 93 -0.42 -1.28 -16.36
CA SER A 93 -0.83 -2.67 -16.54
C SER A 93 -0.16 -3.53 -15.46
N PRO A 94 -0.92 -4.38 -14.74
CA PRO A 94 -0.36 -5.19 -13.67
C PRO A 94 0.81 -6.01 -14.20
N THR A 95 1.90 -6.03 -13.43
CA THR A 95 3.10 -6.81 -13.76
C THR A 95 2.69 -8.27 -14.00
N PRO A 96 2.99 -8.85 -15.17
CA PRO A 96 2.53 -10.20 -15.48
C PRO A 96 3.07 -11.18 -14.43
N LEU A 97 2.22 -12.07 -13.92
CA LEU A 97 2.53 -12.95 -12.80
C LEU A 97 3.77 -13.82 -13.04
N ALA A 98 4.06 -14.16 -14.31
CA ALA A 98 5.26 -14.89 -14.71
C ALA A 98 6.59 -14.13 -14.49
N SER A 99 6.52 -12.80 -14.34
CA SER A 99 7.68 -11.94 -14.07
C SER A 99 7.86 -11.59 -12.59
N LEU A 100 6.89 -11.95 -11.75
CA LEU A 100 7.03 -11.83 -10.29
C LEU A 100 7.83 -13.03 -9.75
N PRO A 101 8.61 -12.83 -8.67
CA PRO A 101 9.18 -13.94 -7.93
C PRO A 101 8.08 -14.95 -7.55
N LYS A 102 8.35 -16.23 -7.77
CA LYS A 102 7.40 -17.28 -7.37
C LYS A 102 7.36 -17.34 -5.85
N ASP A 103 6.17 -17.23 -5.28
CA ASP A 103 5.95 -17.59 -3.89
C ASP A 103 6.18 -19.10 -3.74
N HIS A 104 7.12 -19.48 -2.88
CA HIS A 104 7.52 -20.87 -2.68
C HIS A 104 7.13 -21.31 -1.28
N ASP A 105 6.22 -22.29 -1.21
CA ASP A 105 5.88 -22.94 0.04
C ASP A 105 7.13 -23.65 0.59
N LEU A 106 7.67 -23.10 1.68
CA LEU A 106 8.85 -23.65 2.34
C LEU A 106 8.58 -25.00 3.00
N SER A 107 7.32 -25.39 3.10
CA SER A 107 6.81 -26.67 3.62
C SER A 107 7.46 -27.08 4.94
N ASP A 108 7.75 -26.09 5.79
CA ASP A 108 8.37 -26.28 7.09
C ASP A 108 7.56 -27.27 7.94
N ASP A 109 8.25 -28.20 8.59
CA ASP A 109 7.61 -29.26 9.39
C ASP A 109 6.86 -28.71 10.61
N THR A 110 7.19 -27.49 11.04
CA THR A 110 6.72 -26.88 12.28
C THR A 110 5.90 -25.63 12.04
N VAL A 111 6.39 -24.69 11.23
CA VAL A 111 5.79 -23.37 11.01
C VAL A 111 4.83 -23.40 9.81
N LEU A 112 3.72 -22.67 9.92
CA LEU A 112 2.79 -22.46 8.81
C LEU A 112 3.24 -21.24 8.00
N ASN A 113 3.17 -21.33 6.66
CA ASN A 113 3.48 -20.18 5.78
C ASN A 113 2.51 -19.02 5.97
N GLN A 114 1.23 -19.33 6.21
CA GLN A 114 0.17 -18.37 6.47
C GLN A 114 -0.51 -18.69 7.79
N ILE A 115 -0.99 -17.64 8.47
CA ILE A 115 -1.72 -17.78 9.73
C ILE A 115 -3.03 -18.52 9.45
N ASN A 116 -3.24 -19.65 10.12
CA ASN A 116 -4.50 -20.37 10.06
C ASN A 116 -5.47 -19.76 11.07
N LEU A 117 -6.39 -18.92 10.60
CA LEU A 117 -7.40 -18.26 11.43
C LEU A 117 -8.50 -19.24 11.82
N ALA A 118 -9.03 -19.10 13.04
CA ALA A 118 -10.16 -19.88 13.53
C ALA A 118 -11.43 -19.63 12.69
N GLU A 119 -11.61 -18.39 12.25
CA GLU A 119 -12.73 -17.96 11.41
C GLU A 119 -12.19 -17.31 10.12
N PRO A 120 -11.81 -18.09 9.09
CA PRO A 120 -11.16 -17.56 7.89
C PRO A 120 -12.08 -16.66 7.04
N GLY A 121 -13.40 -16.78 7.20
CA GLY A 121 -14.38 -15.95 6.48
C GLY A 121 -14.70 -14.61 7.16
N GLN A 122 -14.19 -14.36 8.37
CA GLN A 122 -14.52 -13.15 9.14
C GLN A 122 -13.81 -11.89 8.59
N TYR A 123 -12.62 -12.06 8.02
CA TYR A 123 -11.77 -10.98 7.52
C TYR A 123 -11.35 -11.26 6.08
N PRO A 124 -12.28 -11.23 5.11
CA PRO A 124 -11.95 -11.46 3.71
C PRO A 124 -11.10 -10.30 3.18
N MET A 125 -9.97 -10.62 2.56
CA MET A 125 -9.16 -9.64 1.87
C MET A 125 -9.83 -9.27 0.53
N PRO A 126 -10.11 -7.98 0.25
CA PRO A 126 -10.60 -7.57 -1.06
C PRO A 126 -9.51 -7.74 -2.12
N ASP A 127 -9.91 -7.83 -3.38
CA ASP A 127 -8.96 -7.81 -4.50
C ASP A 127 -8.45 -6.38 -4.68
N LEU A 128 -7.16 -6.17 -4.40
CA LEU A 128 -6.53 -4.84 -4.33
C LEU A 128 -5.84 -4.48 -5.64
N SER A 129 -6.06 -3.26 -6.13
CA SER A 129 -5.29 -2.70 -7.26
C SER A 129 -3.85 -2.40 -6.86
N GLY A 130 -2.96 -2.19 -7.84
CA GLY A 130 -1.58 -1.81 -7.58
C GLY A 130 -1.45 -0.49 -6.81
N GLU A 131 -2.32 0.48 -7.09
CA GLU A 131 -2.41 1.75 -6.38
C GLU A 131 -2.87 1.54 -4.93
N GLU A 132 -3.90 0.72 -4.71
CA GLU A 132 -4.40 0.37 -3.38
C GLU A 132 -3.32 -0.31 -2.52
N GLN A 133 -2.58 -1.27 -3.09
CA GLN A 133 -1.42 -1.89 -2.43
C GLN A 133 -0.33 -0.87 -2.11
N ALA A 134 -0.03 0.06 -3.02
CA ALA A 134 0.93 1.12 -2.79
C ALA A 134 0.49 2.06 -1.66
N VAL A 135 -0.81 2.34 -1.52
CA VAL A 135 -1.34 3.11 -0.39
C VAL A 135 -1.14 2.38 0.94
N ILE A 136 -1.39 1.07 1.00
CA ILE A 136 -1.14 0.27 2.22
C ILE A 136 0.34 0.34 2.62
N LEU A 137 1.25 0.25 1.64
CA LEU A 137 2.69 0.40 1.89
C LEU A 137 3.08 1.81 2.31
N GLY A 138 2.46 2.84 1.74
CA GLY A 138 2.66 4.24 2.13
C GLY A 138 2.29 4.46 3.61
N VAL A 139 1.12 3.97 4.01
CA VAL A 139 0.66 4.01 5.42
C VAL A 139 1.59 3.22 6.34
N CYS A 140 2.04 2.03 5.92
CA CYS A 140 3.02 1.24 6.66
C CYS A 140 4.36 1.98 6.84
N THR A 141 4.83 2.66 5.79
CA THR A 141 6.06 3.46 5.81
C THR A 141 5.92 4.65 6.76
N ASP A 142 4.81 5.39 6.69
CA ASP A 142 4.51 6.49 7.61
C ASP A 142 4.50 5.99 9.07
N PHE A 143 3.83 4.85 9.32
CA PHE A 143 3.80 4.22 10.63
C PHE A 143 5.21 3.87 11.13
N GLN A 144 6.04 3.25 10.28
CA GLN A 144 7.42 2.92 10.64
C GLN A 144 8.26 4.16 10.96
N LYS A 145 8.10 5.24 10.19
CA LYS A 145 8.95 6.44 10.30
C LYS A 145 8.55 7.36 11.45
N ASN A 146 7.27 7.38 11.81
CA ASN A 146 6.75 8.23 12.89
C ASN A 146 6.77 7.56 14.27
N ASN A 147 6.99 6.24 14.34
CA ASN A 147 7.02 5.51 15.61
C ASN A 147 8.45 5.09 15.99
N PRO A 148 8.78 5.05 17.29
CA PRO A 148 10.06 4.55 17.76
C PRO A 148 10.19 3.05 17.45
N ILE A 149 11.42 2.61 17.19
CA ILE A 149 11.77 1.21 17.00
C ILE A 149 11.61 0.49 18.33
N HIS A 150 10.54 -0.31 18.45
CA HIS A 150 10.22 -1.10 19.62
C HIS A 150 9.55 -2.40 19.17
N LYS A 151 9.61 -3.44 20.02
CA LYS A 151 9.06 -4.77 19.73
C LYS A 151 7.59 -4.76 19.31
N LEU A 152 6.79 -3.85 19.87
CA LEU A 152 5.37 -3.74 19.52
C LEU A 152 5.20 -3.21 18.09
N THR A 153 5.95 -2.17 17.73
CA THR A 153 5.97 -1.60 16.38
C THR A 153 6.40 -2.64 15.34
N GLU A 154 7.35 -3.51 15.68
CA GLU A 154 7.77 -4.61 14.81
C GLU A 154 6.62 -5.60 14.54
N GLU A 155 5.87 -6.00 15.57
CA GLU A 155 4.70 -6.87 15.41
C GLU A 155 3.58 -6.20 14.60
N GLU A 156 3.35 -4.90 14.79
CA GLU A 156 2.39 -4.11 14.01
C GLU A 156 2.81 -4.03 12.53
N LEU A 157 4.10 -3.84 12.24
CA LEU A 157 4.63 -3.84 10.88
C LEU A 157 4.51 -5.21 10.22
N LEU A 158 4.68 -6.30 10.97
CA LEU A 158 4.49 -7.66 10.45
C LEU A 158 3.04 -7.90 9.99
N ALA A 159 2.05 -7.32 10.67
CA ALA A 159 0.67 -7.42 10.23
C ALA A 159 0.43 -6.80 8.84
N PHE A 160 1.13 -5.71 8.49
CA PHE A 160 1.06 -5.13 7.14
C PHE A 160 1.62 -6.06 6.05
N THR A 161 2.65 -6.86 6.37
CA THR A 161 3.26 -7.77 5.39
C THR A 161 2.33 -8.90 4.96
N SER A 162 1.34 -9.25 5.80
CA SER A 162 0.35 -10.28 5.47
C SER A 162 -0.57 -9.92 4.30
N VAL A 163 -0.65 -8.63 3.95
CA VAL A 163 -1.53 -8.13 2.89
C VAL A 163 -0.84 -8.09 1.52
N SER A 164 0.49 -8.10 1.48
CA SER A 164 1.24 -8.01 0.22
C SER A 164 1.74 -9.39 -0.24
N PRO A 165 1.30 -9.90 -1.40
CA PRO A 165 1.92 -11.07 -2.01
C PRO A 165 3.28 -10.77 -2.63
N VAL A 166 3.75 -9.52 -2.59
CA VAL A 166 4.97 -9.07 -3.29
C VAL A 166 5.98 -8.49 -2.31
N SER A 167 7.16 -9.11 -2.36
CA SER A 167 8.44 -8.74 -1.76
C SER A 167 8.84 -7.28 -2.10
N PRO A 168 9.93 -6.69 -1.56
CA PRO A 168 10.16 -5.24 -1.47
C PRO A 168 10.50 -4.54 -2.81
N CYS A 169 9.74 -4.77 -3.89
CA CYS A 169 9.96 -4.19 -5.21
C CYS A 169 9.05 -2.97 -5.49
N LEU A 170 8.05 -2.68 -4.65
CA LEU A 170 7.21 -1.48 -4.80
C LEU A 170 7.95 -0.16 -4.52
N VAL A 171 9.19 -0.20 -4.01
CA VAL A 171 10.12 0.95 -4.08
C VAL A 171 10.51 1.34 -5.51
N ALA A 172 10.08 0.60 -6.53
CA ALA A 172 10.20 0.99 -7.93
C ALA A 172 9.03 1.86 -8.46
N PHE A 173 7.94 2.02 -7.68
CA PHE A 173 6.87 2.97 -8.03
C PHE A 173 7.38 4.43 -8.12
N PRO A 174 8.19 4.95 -7.18
CA PRO A 174 8.66 6.34 -7.24
C PRO A 174 9.55 6.67 -8.45
N LEU A 175 10.12 5.67 -9.12
CA LEU A 175 11.02 5.89 -10.26
C LEU A 175 10.33 5.75 -11.62
N LYS A 176 9.21 5.02 -11.72
CA LYS A 176 8.52 4.83 -13.01
C LYS A 176 7.58 5.97 -13.39
N CYS A 177 7.12 6.78 -12.44
CA CYS A 177 6.44 8.05 -12.73
C CYS A 177 7.34 8.99 -13.58
N CYS A 178 8.67 8.92 -13.42
CA CYS A 178 9.62 9.66 -14.26
C CYS A 178 9.79 9.09 -15.69
N GLU A 179 9.36 7.86 -15.95
CA GLU A 179 9.44 7.21 -17.27
C GLU A 179 8.13 7.31 -18.08
N CYS A 180 7.05 7.85 -17.50
CA CYS A 180 5.82 8.14 -18.23
C CYS A 180 6.08 9.15 -19.38
N PRO A 181 5.91 8.74 -20.66
CA PRO A 181 6.15 9.63 -21.81
C PRO A 181 5.24 10.87 -21.81
N GLN A 182 4.07 10.77 -21.18
CA GLN A 182 3.06 11.84 -21.13
C GLN A 182 3.42 12.97 -20.13
N LEU A 183 4.18 12.69 -19.08
CA LEU A 183 4.60 13.69 -18.08
C LEU A 183 5.88 14.45 -18.49
N ARG A 184 6.63 13.98 -19.50
CA ARG A 184 7.79 14.71 -20.05
C ARG A 184 7.42 16.09 -20.60
N ASN A 185 6.18 16.25 -21.08
CA ASN A 185 5.72 17.52 -21.67
C ASN A 185 5.26 18.55 -20.63
N LEU A 186 5.18 18.18 -19.34
CA LEU A 186 4.87 19.10 -18.24
C LEU A 186 6.11 19.59 -17.48
N ALA A 187 7.31 19.12 -17.86
CA ALA A 187 8.57 19.41 -17.18
C ALA A 187 9.54 20.39 -17.87
N PRO A 188 9.14 21.48 -18.57
CA PRO A 188 10.10 22.50 -18.99
C PRO A 188 10.08 23.70 -18.03
N CYS A 189 10.30 23.52 -16.72
CA CYS A 189 10.43 24.65 -15.79
C CYS A 189 11.48 24.50 -14.65
N LEU A 190 12.08 23.32 -14.42
CA LEU A 190 12.95 23.12 -13.25
C LEU A 190 14.44 22.85 -13.55
N LEU A 191 14.88 22.94 -14.82
CA LEU A 191 16.27 22.60 -15.19
C LEU A 191 17.11 23.72 -15.82
N ASN A 192 16.60 24.95 -15.91
CA ASN A 192 17.42 26.09 -16.33
C ASN A 192 17.45 27.18 -15.24
N GLY A 193 18.23 26.92 -14.19
CA GLY A 193 18.65 27.91 -13.22
C GLY A 193 20.17 27.99 -13.19
N THR A 194 20.76 28.65 -14.20
CA THR A 194 22.12 29.18 -14.12
C THR A 194 22.13 30.37 -13.17
N PHE A 195 22.90 30.30 -12.09
CA PHE A 195 23.77 31.37 -11.57
C PHE A 195 24.95 30.74 -10.84
#